data_AF-A0A7W1Z127-F1
#
_entry.id   AF-A0A7W1Z127-F1
#
_cell.length_a   1.000
_cell.length_b   1.000
_cell.length_c   1.000
_cell.angle_alpha   90.00
_cell.angle_beta   90.00
_cell.angle_gamma   90.00
#
_symmetry.space_group_name_H-M   'P 1'
#
loop_
_entity.id
_entity.type
_entity.pdbx_description
1 polymer ?
#
loop_
_entity_poly.entity_id
_entity_poly.type
_entity_poly.pdbx_seq_one_letter_code
_entity_poly.pdbx_strand_id
1 'polypeptide(L)'
;MPLRSSTFNILLLSADSEIQAHYKGLFGEQAVTIAREGLSLPKDFAKRGYDAVIAESKGHSVTELERLFAAIDPAHTLLLVGSRIVLKRTAIHLHGAKTPKAESPLPNGAGQSVCLESFLEHKVGDFVKGMRNGSGRNLHPMLIAAVERPLILLTLQETKGNQIQAAELLGLNRNTLRKKILDLRIPVKRARAN
;
A
#
# COMPACT_ATOMS: atom_id res chain seq x y z
N MET A 1 9.26 19.60 -26.59
CA MET A 1 10.03 18.38 -26.91
C MET A 1 9.36 17.18 -26.26
N PRO A 2 8.65 16.34 -27.02
CA PRO A 2 8.04 15.13 -26.46
C PRO A 2 9.12 14.07 -26.24
N LEU A 3 9.27 13.63 -24.99
CA LEU A 3 10.22 12.59 -24.59
C LEU A 3 9.83 11.25 -25.25
N ARG A 4 10.88 10.53 -25.67
CA ARG A 4 10.84 9.28 -26.42
C ARG A 4 9.93 8.24 -25.78
N SER A 5 9.10 7.61 -26.61
CA SER A 5 8.31 6.41 -26.29
C SER A 5 9.27 5.25 -25.98
N SER A 6 9.59 5.04 -24.70
CA SER A 6 10.35 3.87 -24.24
C SER A 6 9.38 2.70 -24.11
N THR A 7 9.45 1.75 -25.04
CA THR A 7 8.64 0.53 -25.03
C THR A 7 9.11 -0.34 -23.86
N PHE A 8 8.35 -0.36 -22.77
CA PHE A 8 8.65 -1.16 -21.59
C PHE A 8 8.46 -2.65 -21.92
N ASN A 9 9.55 -3.43 -21.97
CA ASN A 9 9.53 -4.83 -22.39
C ASN A 9 9.57 -5.77 -21.18
N ILE A 10 8.59 -6.66 -21.09
CA ILE A 10 8.42 -7.59 -19.98
C ILE A 10 8.56 -9.02 -20.47
N LEU A 11 9.37 -9.81 -19.78
CA LEU A 11 9.42 -11.26 -19.94
C LEU A 11 8.60 -11.93 -18.85
N LEU A 12 7.60 -12.73 -19.24
CA LEU A 12 6.78 -13.52 -18.34
C LEU A 12 7.10 -15.01 -18.48
N LEU A 13 7.60 -15.59 -17.40
CA LEU A 13 7.93 -17.00 -17.22
C LEU A 13 6.87 -17.64 -16.32
N SER A 14 5.68 -17.84 -16.88
CA SER A 14 4.56 -18.51 -16.20
C SER A 14 3.84 -19.43 -17.16
N ALA A 15 3.54 -20.65 -16.70
CA ALA A 15 2.77 -21.63 -17.46
C ALA A 15 1.25 -21.40 -17.38
N ASP A 16 0.81 -20.46 -16.54
CA ASP A 16 -0.60 -20.17 -16.30
C ASP A 16 -1.16 -19.17 -17.32
N SER A 17 -2.15 -19.61 -18.09
CA SER A 17 -2.84 -18.77 -19.08
C SER A 17 -3.57 -17.58 -18.45
N GLU A 18 -4.03 -17.69 -17.21
CA GLU A 18 -4.68 -16.58 -16.51
C GLU A 18 -3.67 -15.47 -16.17
N ILE A 19 -2.48 -15.83 -15.69
CA ILE A 19 -1.39 -14.87 -15.41
C ILE A 19 -0.92 -14.23 -16.72
N GLN A 20 -0.76 -15.02 -17.77
CA GLN A 20 -0.41 -14.52 -19.10
C GLN A 20 -1.43 -13.51 -19.63
N ALA A 21 -2.72 -13.82 -19.55
CA ALA A 21 -3.79 -12.92 -19.99
C ALA A 21 -3.83 -11.64 -19.15
N HIS A 22 -3.68 -11.75 -17.82
CA HIS A 22 -3.64 -10.61 -16.93
C HIS A 22 -2.51 -9.66 -17.29
N TYR A 23 -1.26 -10.14 -17.32
CA TYR A 23 -0.10 -9.28 -17.63
C TYR A 23 -0.14 -8.70 -19.04
N LYS A 24 -0.61 -9.45 -20.04
CA LYS A 24 -0.86 -8.92 -21.39
C LYS A 24 -1.89 -7.79 -21.38
N GLY A 25 -2.95 -7.90 -20.59
CA GLY A 25 -3.95 -6.84 -20.42
C GLY A 25 -3.39 -5.59 -19.74
N LEU A 26 -2.42 -5.73 -18.83
CA LEU A 26 -1.81 -4.60 -18.10
C LEU A 26 -0.89 -3.76 -18.97
N PHE A 27 0.00 -4.41 -19.70
CA PHE A 27 1.11 -3.74 -20.38
C PHE A 27 0.94 -3.69 -21.90
N GLY A 28 -0.09 -4.35 -22.43
CA GLY A 28 -0.33 -4.52 -23.85
C GLY A 28 0.37 -5.76 -24.38
N GLU A 29 -0.26 -6.44 -25.34
CA GLU A 29 0.27 -7.70 -25.90
C GLU A 29 1.65 -7.57 -26.54
N GLN A 30 2.00 -6.36 -27.02
CA GLN A 30 3.28 -6.09 -27.67
C GLN A 30 4.44 -5.92 -26.68
N ALA A 31 4.15 -5.56 -25.43
CA ALA A 31 5.13 -5.35 -24.37
C ALA A 31 5.48 -6.65 -23.63
N VAL A 32 4.61 -7.66 -23.67
CA VAL A 32 4.77 -8.90 -22.88
C VAL A 32 5.21 -10.06 -23.76
N THR A 33 6.45 -10.52 -23.58
CA THR A 33 6.94 -11.77 -24.17
C THR A 33 6.72 -12.92 -23.19
N ILE A 34 6.07 -13.99 -23.64
CA ILE A 34 5.86 -15.21 -22.84
C ILE A 34 6.93 -16.23 -23.24
N ALA A 35 7.70 -16.75 -22.28
CA ALA A 35 8.51 -17.95 -22.52
C ALA A 35 7.75 -19.18 -22.02
N ARG A 36 7.77 -20.25 -22.81
CA ARG A 36 7.14 -21.54 -22.44
C ARG A 36 8.14 -22.41 -21.70
N GLU A 37 7.69 -22.86 -20.52
CA GLU A 37 8.24 -23.89 -19.63
C GLU A 37 9.70 -23.75 -19.17
N GLY A 38 9.85 -23.61 -17.84
CA GLY A 38 11.13 -23.45 -17.16
C GLY A 38 11.66 -22.03 -17.23
N LEU A 39 12.63 -21.71 -16.39
CA LEU A 39 13.39 -20.44 -16.44
C LEU A 39 14.34 -20.41 -17.67
N SER A 40 13.93 -21.01 -18.79
CA SER A 40 14.66 -20.94 -20.05
C SER A 40 14.45 -19.57 -20.64
N LEU A 41 15.48 -18.74 -20.49
CA LEU A 41 15.55 -17.45 -21.13
C LEU A 41 15.46 -17.64 -22.64
N PRO A 42 14.64 -16.86 -23.36
CA PRO A 42 14.65 -16.86 -24.82
C PRO A 42 16.08 -16.64 -25.32
N LYS A 43 16.47 -17.33 -26.40
CA LYS A 43 17.81 -17.17 -27.00
C LYS A 43 18.14 -15.71 -27.37
N ASP A 44 17.12 -14.87 -27.49
CA ASP A 44 17.21 -13.44 -27.78
C ASP A 44 17.19 -12.54 -26.52
N PHE A 45 17.26 -13.09 -25.31
CA PHE A 45 17.24 -12.32 -24.05
C PHE A 45 18.38 -11.31 -23.96
N ALA A 46 19.56 -11.66 -24.45
CA ALA A 46 20.69 -10.73 -24.49
C ALA A 46 20.55 -9.65 -25.58
N LYS A 47 19.67 -9.84 -26.58
CA LYS A 47 19.45 -8.89 -27.69
C LYS A 47 18.23 -7.99 -27.47
N ARG A 48 17.20 -8.47 -26.78
CA ARG A 48 16.06 -7.69 -26.29
C ARG A 48 16.33 -7.34 -24.85
N GLY A 49 16.73 -6.11 -24.57
CA GLY A 49 16.74 -5.60 -23.20
C GLY A 49 15.33 -5.70 -22.62
N TYR A 50 15.19 -6.50 -21.56
CA TYR A 50 13.96 -6.61 -20.79
C TYR A 50 14.06 -5.72 -19.57
N ASP A 51 13.09 -4.83 -19.40
CA ASP A 51 13.01 -3.93 -18.24
C ASP A 51 12.50 -4.67 -17.00
N ALA A 52 11.69 -5.72 -17.21
CA ALA A 52 11.19 -6.57 -16.13
C ALA A 52 11.11 -8.06 -16.52
N VAL A 53 11.46 -8.93 -15.57
CA VAL A 53 11.33 -10.38 -15.68
C VAL A 53 10.43 -10.88 -14.55
N ILE A 54 9.35 -11.57 -14.89
CA ILE A 54 8.36 -12.07 -13.94
C ILE A 54 8.35 -13.60 -14.01
N ALA A 55 8.68 -14.27 -12.92
CA ALA A 55 8.82 -15.72 -12.88
C ALA A 55 7.96 -16.40 -11.79
N GLU A 56 7.31 -17.50 -12.18
CA GLU A 56 6.54 -18.34 -11.26
C GLU A 56 7.45 -19.35 -10.53
N SER A 57 7.33 -19.46 -9.21
CA SER A 57 8.24 -20.23 -8.35
C SER A 57 7.83 -21.72 -8.15
N LYS A 58 7.19 -22.38 -9.12
CA LYS A 58 6.72 -23.78 -8.96
C LYS A 58 7.87 -24.78 -8.88
N GLY A 59 8.32 -25.12 -7.67
CA GLY A 59 9.24 -26.24 -7.41
C GLY A 59 10.58 -26.15 -8.13
N HIS A 60 10.99 -24.95 -8.56
CA HIS A 60 12.20 -24.76 -9.36
C HIS A 60 13.45 -25.03 -8.52
N SER A 61 14.39 -25.77 -9.12
CA SER A 61 15.72 -26.00 -8.55
C SER A 61 16.45 -24.66 -8.40
N VAL A 62 17.16 -24.47 -7.29
CA VAL A 62 18.02 -23.29 -7.02
C VAL A 62 18.89 -22.93 -8.23
N THR A 63 19.35 -23.94 -8.96
CA THR A 63 20.16 -23.81 -10.18
C THR A 63 19.48 -23.03 -11.32
N GLU A 64 18.15 -23.06 -11.42
CA GLU A 64 17.43 -22.32 -12.46
C GLU A 64 17.35 -20.83 -12.13
N LEU A 65 17.19 -20.50 -10.85
CA LEU A 65 17.16 -19.12 -10.38
C LEU A 65 18.57 -18.49 -10.47
N GLU A 66 19.62 -19.26 -10.19
CA GLU A 66 21.01 -18.83 -10.41
C GLU A 66 21.31 -18.49 -11.87
N ARG A 67 20.77 -19.26 -12.83
CA ARG A 67 20.91 -18.96 -14.26
C ARG A 67 20.20 -17.68 -14.66
N LEU A 68 19.04 -17.39 -14.08
CA LEU A 68 18.37 -16.10 -14.28
C LEU A 68 19.21 -14.96 -13.73
N PHE A 69 19.67 -15.07 -12.48
CA PHE A 69 20.49 -14.02 -11.87
C PHE A 69 21.79 -13.77 -12.63
N ALA A 70 22.41 -14.82 -13.20
CA ALA A 70 23.61 -14.69 -14.01
C ALA A 70 23.36 -14.03 -15.38
N ALA A 71 22.13 -14.09 -15.90
CA ALA A 71 21.78 -13.56 -17.21
C ALA A 71 21.11 -12.19 -17.16
N ILE A 72 20.71 -11.72 -15.98
CA ILE A 72 20.00 -10.47 -15.76
C ILE A 72 20.98 -9.44 -15.17
N ASP A 73 20.92 -8.20 -15.66
CA ASP A 73 21.61 -7.08 -15.00
C ASP A 73 20.70 -6.48 -13.90
N PRO A 74 21.04 -6.66 -12.61
CA PRO A 74 20.22 -6.15 -11.51
C PRO A 74 20.17 -4.62 -11.45
N ALA A 75 21.09 -3.90 -12.12
CA ALA A 75 21.06 -2.44 -12.16
C ALA A 75 19.97 -1.89 -13.11
N HIS A 76 19.54 -2.70 -14.07
CA HIS A 76 18.67 -2.25 -15.18
C HIS A 76 17.42 -3.10 -15.40
N THR A 77 17.31 -4.24 -14.72
CA THR A 77 16.18 -5.16 -14.90
C THR A 77 15.50 -5.49 -13.57
N LEU A 78 14.20 -5.27 -13.49
CA LEU A 78 13.37 -5.63 -12.34
C LEU A 78 13.02 -7.13 -12.38
N LEU A 79 13.51 -7.91 -11.42
CA LEU A 79 13.14 -9.32 -11.27
C LEU A 79 12.05 -9.50 -10.21
N LEU A 80 10.94 -10.13 -10.60
CA LEU A 80 9.82 -10.46 -9.72
C LEU A 80 9.56 -11.98 -9.74
N VAL A 81 9.92 -12.66 -8.66
CA VAL A 81 9.73 -14.11 -8.52
C VAL A 81 8.72 -14.38 -7.43
N GLY A 82 7.73 -15.23 -7.70
CA GLY A 82 6.70 -15.53 -6.70
C GLY A 82 5.85 -16.74 -7.04
N SER A 83 5.07 -17.21 -6.07
CA SER A 83 4.06 -18.23 -6.32
C SER A 83 2.95 -17.68 -7.23
N ARG A 84 2.18 -18.58 -7.86
CA ARG A 84 1.00 -18.24 -8.69
C ARG A 84 0.10 -17.20 -8.02
N ILE A 85 -0.16 -17.37 -6.73
CA ILE A 85 -1.04 -16.50 -5.93
C ILE A 85 -0.42 -15.10 -5.81
N VAL A 86 0.88 -15.02 -5.56
CA VAL A 86 1.61 -13.74 -5.44
C VAL A 86 1.63 -13.02 -6.78
N LEU A 87 1.95 -13.71 -7.88
CA LEU A 87 1.98 -13.10 -9.22
C LEU A 87 0.62 -12.54 -9.64
N LYS A 88 -0.47 -13.28 -9.39
CA LYS A 88 -1.83 -12.79 -9.65
C LYS A 88 -2.16 -11.54 -8.83
N ARG A 89 -1.80 -11.55 -7.54
CA ARG A 89 -2.03 -10.40 -6.66
C ARG A 89 -1.23 -9.17 -7.11
N THR A 90 0.03 -9.37 -7.48
CA THR A 90 0.91 -8.29 -7.98
C THR A 90 0.39 -7.69 -9.28
N ALA A 91 -0.08 -8.53 -10.21
CA ALA A 91 -0.71 -8.07 -11.46
C ALA A 91 -1.90 -7.13 -11.19
N ILE A 92 -2.78 -7.51 -10.28
CA ILE A 92 -3.95 -6.70 -9.88
C ILE A 92 -3.52 -5.35 -9.30
N HIS A 93 -2.49 -5.33 -8.46
CA HIS A 93 -2.00 -4.09 -7.84
C HIS A 93 -1.32 -3.15 -8.85
N LEU A 94 -0.63 -3.69 -9.88
CA LEU A 94 -0.10 -2.87 -10.96
C LEU A 94 -1.18 -2.29 -11.88
N HIS A 95 -2.36 -2.91 -11.99
CA HIS A 95 -3.47 -2.41 -12.82
C HIS A 95 -4.17 -1.17 -12.26
N GLY A 96 -4.16 -0.98 -10.94
CA GLY A 96 -4.95 0.05 -10.25
C GLY A 96 -4.63 1.52 -10.60
N ALA A 97 -3.66 1.77 -11.48
CA ALA A 97 -3.27 3.10 -11.93
C ALA A 97 -3.99 3.60 -13.21
N LYS A 98 -4.88 2.81 -13.86
CA LYS A 98 -5.63 3.26 -15.04
C LYS A 98 -7.14 2.94 -14.96
N THR A 99 -7.92 4.01 -14.77
CA THR A 99 -9.36 4.22 -15.02
C THR A 99 -10.42 3.81 -13.96
N PRO A 100 -11.52 4.60 -13.83
CA PRO A 100 -12.46 4.52 -12.71
C PRO A 100 -13.77 3.77 -13.03
N LYS A 101 -14.43 3.32 -11.95
CA LYS A 101 -15.90 3.14 -11.76
C LYS A 101 -16.48 1.71 -11.82
N ALA A 102 -17.20 1.43 -10.71
CA ALA A 102 -18.29 0.47 -10.46
C ALA A 102 -17.95 -0.93 -9.86
N GLU A 103 -18.35 -1.05 -8.58
CA GLU A 103 -18.92 -2.22 -7.88
C GLU A 103 -18.00 -3.29 -7.25
N SER A 104 -17.56 -2.98 -6.02
CA SER A 104 -17.50 -3.79 -4.75
C SER A 104 -17.22 -5.31 -4.73
N PRO A 105 -16.70 -5.87 -3.61
CA PRO A 105 -15.73 -5.36 -2.62
C PRO A 105 -14.66 -6.40 -2.21
N LEU A 106 -13.43 -5.96 -1.89
CA LEU A 106 -12.51 -6.41 -0.80
C LEU A 106 -11.05 -5.99 -1.08
N PRO A 107 -10.25 -5.61 -0.05
CA PRO A 107 -9.34 -4.47 -0.15
C PRO A 107 -7.86 -4.84 -0.35
N ASN A 108 -7.27 -4.03 -1.22
CA ASN A 108 -5.87 -3.93 -1.65
C ASN A 108 -4.90 -3.45 -0.56
N GLY A 109 -3.62 -3.76 -0.77
CA GLY A 109 -2.49 -3.12 -0.11
C GLY A 109 -1.61 -2.36 -1.12
N ALA A 110 -1.78 -1.02 -1.11
CA ALA A 110 -0.90 0.05 -1.59
C ALA A 110 -0.63 0.18 -3.11
N GLY A 111 -0.73 1.36 -3.74
CA GLY A 111 -0.70 2.72 -3.20
C GLY A 111 -1.95 3.54 -3.50
N GLN A 112 -2.99 3.39 -2.68
CA GLN A 112 -3.89 4.50 -2.45
C GLN A 112 -3.12 5.53 -1.62
N SER A 113 -3.12 6.80 -2.03
CA SER A 113 -3.16 7.90 -1.06
C SER A 113 -4.18 7.48 -0.01
N VAL A 114 -3.72 7.00 1.13
CA VAL A 114 -4.61 6.43 2.13
C VAL A 114 -5.46 7.58 2.61
N CYS A 115 -6.72 7.62 2.16
CA CYS A 115 -7.67 8.58 2.66
C CYS A 115 -7.80 8.31 4.16
N LEU A 116 -7.75 9.36 4.98
CA LEU A 116 -7.90 9.21 6.43
C LEU A 116 -9.18 8.42 6.77
N GLU A 117 -10.23 8.64 5.99
CA GLU A 117 -11.50 7.92 6.08
C GLU A 117 -11.34 6.41 5.87
N SER A 118 -10.68 5.96 4.79
CA SER A 118 -10.53 4.52 4.53
C SER A 118 -9.59 3.83 5.52
N PHE A 119 -8.58 4.54 6.04
CA PHE A 119 -7.74 4.04 7.13
C PHE A 119 -8.56 3.83 8.42
N LEU A 120 -9.38 4.82 8.76
CA LEU A 120 -10.23 4.77 9.94
C LEU A 120 -11.30 3.69 9.79
N GLU A 121 -11.96 3.58 8.65
CA GLU A 121 -12.95 2.53 8.36
C GLU A 121 -12.38 1.13 8.61
N HIS A 122 -11.19 0.85 8.08
CA HIS A 122 -10.54 -0.45 8.29
C HIS A 122 -10.21 -0.68 9.77
N LYS A 123 -9.55 0.28 10.43
CA LYS A 123 -9.11 0.13 11.82
C LYS A 123 -10.27 0.07 12.81
N VAL A 124 -11.28 0.90 12.63
CA VAL A 124 -12.50 0.91 13.44
C VAL A 124 -13.28 -0.39 13.20
N GLY A 125 -13.38 -0.86 11.96
CA GLY A 125 -14.01 -2.13 11.61
C GLY A 125 -13.37 -3.33 12.33
N ASP A 126 -12.04 -3.39 12.39
CA ASP A 126 -11.32 -4.41 13.13
C ASP A 126 -11.62 -4.33 14.64
N PHE A 127 -11.64 -3.11 15.20
CA PHE A 127 -11.91 -2.89 16.62
C PHE A 127 -13.35 -3.26 17.00
N VAL A 128 -14.35 -2.91 16.17
CA VAL A 128 -15.75 -3.30 16.35
C VAL A 128 -15.90 -4.82 16.31
N LYS A 129 -15.24 -5.50 15.36
CA LYS A 129 -15.28 -6.97 15.26
C LYS A 129 -14.65 -7.64 16.48
N GLY A 130 -13.51 -7.14 16.95
CA GLY A 130 -12.86 -7.64 18.18
C GLY A 130 -13.72 -7.45 19.42
N MET A 131 -14.35 -6.27 19.54
CA MET A 131 -15.24 -5.91 20.65
C MET A 131 -16.59 -6.62 20.62
N ARG A 132 -17.03 -7.19 19.50
CA ARG A 132 -18.23 -8.04 19.46
C ARG A 132 -17.99 -9.38 20.17
N ASN A 133 -16.76 -9.86 20.15
CA ASN A 133 -16.38 -11.17 20.68
C ASN A 133 -16.05 -11.11 22.19
N GLY A 134 -15.69 -9.93 22.71
CA GLY A 134 -15.62 -9.65 24.15
C GLY A 134 -16.87 -8.89 24.60
N SER A 135 -17.32 -9.00 25.85
CA SER A 135 -18.54 -8.31 26.33
C SER A 135 -18.38 -6.79 26.52
N GLY A 136 -17.62 -6.11 25.66
CA GLY A 136 -17.29 -4.69 25.76
C GLY A 136 -18.51 -3.80 25.56
N ARG A 137 -18.93 -3.11 26.62
CA ARG A 137 -19.94 -2.03 26.55
C ARG A 137 -19.22 -0.68 26.36
N ASN A 138 -19.92 0.32 25.83
CA ASN A 138 -19.43 1.70 25.67
C ASN A 138 -18.30 1.88 24.63
N LEU A 139 -18.40 1.20 23.49
CA LEU A 139 -17.46 1.31 22.39
C LEU A 139 -17.31 2.76 21.86
N HIS A 140 -18.42 3.44 21.63
CA HIS A 140 -18.43 4.79 21.08
C HIS A 140 -17.59 5.79 21.92
N PRO A 141 -17.85 6.02 23.22
CA PRO A 141 -17.05 6.95 24.00
C PRO A 141 -15.59 6.53 24.14
N MET A 142 -15.29 5.23 24.16
CA MET A 142 -13.91 4.73 24.17
C MET A 142 -13.17 5.11 22.89
N LEU A 143 -13.78 4.89 21.73
CA LEU A 143 -13.18 5.18 20.43
C LEU A 143 -12.99 6.68 20.22
N ILE A 144 -14.00 7.48 20.55
CA ILE A 144 -13.92 8.95 20.49
C ILE A 144 -12.78 9.44 21.37
N ALA A 145 -12.66 8.96 22.62
CA ALA A 145 -11.55 9.34 23.50
C ALA A 145 -10.18 8.92 22.93
N ALA A 146 -10.09 7.75 22.29
CA ALA A 146 -8.86 7.24 21.67
C ALA A 146 -8.40 8.10 20.48
N VAL A 147 -9.32 8.71 19.75
CA VAL A 147 -9.02 9.60 18.61
C VAL A 147 -8.80 11.05 19.06
N GLU A 148 -9.66 11.57 19.95
CA GLU A 148 -9.58 12.97 20.39
C GLU A 148 -8.33 13.25 21.24
N ARG A 149 -7.89 12.28 22.06
CA ARG A 149 -6.72 12.45 22.93
C ARG A 149 -5.42 12.74 22.16
N PRO A 150 -5.01 11.94 21.16
CA PRO A 150 -3.82 12.25 20.35
C PRO A 150 -4.02 13.51 19.51
N LEU A 151 -5.21 13.76 18.96
CA LEU A 151 -5.49 14.97 18.18
C LEU A 151 -5.20 16.23 19.02
N ILE A 152 -5.82 16.33 20.20
CA ILE A 152 -5.64 17.48 21.09
C ILE A 152 -4.21 17.60 21.59
N LEU A 153 -3.56 16.47 21.94
CA LEU A 153 -2.18 16.47 22.41
C LEU A 153 -1.22 17.04 21.35
N LEU A 154 -1.33 16.57 20.11
CA LEU A 154 -0.48 17.01 19.00
C LEU A 154 -0.72 18.49 18.69
N THR A 155 -1.98 18.94 18.63
CA THR A 155 -2.29 20.36 18.45
C THR A 155 -1.72 21.23 19.56
N LEU A 156 -1.76 20.78 20.82
CA LEU A 156 -1.13 21.50 21.94
C LEU A 156 0.39 21.54 21.82
N GLN A 157 1.03 20.51 21.26
CA GLN A 157 2.47 20.50 21.01
C GLN A 157 2.85 21.50 19.91
N GLU A 158 2.14 21.50 18.79
CA GLU A 158 2.35 22.43 17.67
C GLU A 158 2.17 23.89 18.12
N THR A 159 1.22 24.15 19.00
CA THR A 159 0.95 25.49 19.56
C THR A 159 1.73 25.79 20.85
N LYS A 160 2.70 24.94 21.21
CA LYS A 160 3.57 25.11 22.40
C LYS A 160 2.80 25.29 23.72
N GLY A 161 1.63 24.68 23.83
CA GLY A 161 0.74 24.74 25.00
C GLY A 161 -0.20 25.96 25.01
N ASN A 162 -0.22 26.79 23.97
CA ASN A 162 -1.16 27.89 23.86
C ASN A 162 -2.57 27.38 23.53
N GLN A 163 -3.40 27.27 24.57
CA GLN A 163 -4.76 26.74 24.45
C GLN A 163 -5.70 27.60 23.58
N ILE A 164 -5.42 28.91 23.41
CA ILE A 164 -6.25 29.76 22.55
C ILE A 164 -5.99 29.40 21.09
N GLN A 165 -4.71 29.40 20.69
CA GLN A 165 -4.29 28.99 19.34
C GLN A 165 -4.65 27.53 19.03
N ALA A 166 -4.51 26.63 20.01
CA ALA A 166 -4.91 25.23 19.83
C ALA A 166 -6.42 25.09 19.60
N ALA A 167 -7.23 25.85 20.32
CA ALA A 167 -8.69 25.83 20.17
C ALA A 167 -9.12 26.38 18.81
N GLU A 168 -8.47 27.47 18.35
CA GLU A 168 -8.68 28.03 17.01
C GLU A 168 -8.29 27.03 15.91
N LEU A 169 -7.12 26.39 16.02
CA LEU A 169 -6.65 25.39 15.06
C LEU A 169 -7.58 24.16 15.00
N LEU A 170 -8.14 23.76 16.13
CA LEU A 170 -9.12 22.67 16.21
C LEU A 170 -10.54 23.08 15.82
N GLY A 171 -10.83 24.38 15.68
CA GLY A 171 -12.19 24.90 15.46
C GLY A 171 -13.12 24.70 16.67
N LEU A 172 -12.58 24.66 17.88
CA LEU A 172 -13.32 24.44 19.13
C LEU A 172 -13.37 25.72 19.98
N ASN A 173 -14.41 25.85 20.80
CA ASN A 173 -14.38 26.85 21.87
C ASN A 173 -13.28 26.49 22.89
N ARG A 174 -12.48 27.48 23.31
CA ARG A 174 -11.43 27.32 24.34
C ARG A 174 -11.93 26.63 25.61
N ASN A 175 -13.15 26.95 26.07
CA ASN A 175 -13.74 26.33 27.26
C ASN A 175 -14.00 24.83 27.04
N THR A 176 -14.42 24.46 25.84
CA THR A 176 -14.60 23.05 25.43
C THR A 176 -13.27 22.32 25.38
N LEU A 177 -12.24 22.94 24.77
CA LEU A 177 -10.89 22.36 24.75
C LEU A 177 -10.37 22.14 26.18
N ARG A 178 -10.55 23.10 27.08
CA ARG A 178 -10.13 22.98 28.48
C ARG A 178 -10.84 21.82 29.21
N LYS A 179 -12.14 21.63 28.99
CA LYS A 179 -12.87 20.48 29.53
C LYS A 179 -12.33 19.16 28.96
N LYS A 180 -12.19 19.05 27.64
CA LYS A 180 -11.64 17.85 26.97
C LYS A 180 -10.23 17.49 27.44
N ILE A 181 -9.35 18.47 27.68
CA ILE A 181 -8.01 18.25 28.25
C ILE A 181 -8.08 17.56 29.62
N LEU A 182 -9.01 18.00 30.48
CA LEU A 182 -9.22 17.41 31.81
C LEU A 182 -9.81 16.01 31.72
N ASP A 183 -10.88 15.85 30.93
CA ASP A 183 -11.61 14.59 30.78
C ASP A 183 -10.72 13.48 30.19
N LEU A 184 -9.89 13.82 29.18
CA LEU A 184 -8.98 12.91 28.51
C LEU A 184 -7.61 12.79 29.21
N ARG A 185 -7.42 13.46 30.35
CA ARG A 185 -6.19 13.48 31.16
C ARG A 185 -4.94 13.75 30.32
N ILE A 186 -5.01 14.82 29.52
CA ILE A 186 -3.91 15.21 28.63
C ILE A 186 -2.86 16.00 29.43
N PRO A 187 -1.59 15.57 29.45
CA PRO A 187 -0.54 16.24 30.21
C PRO A 187 -0.16 17.55 29.53
N VAL A 188 -0.64 18.67 30.06
CA VAL A 188 -0.24 20.01 29.58
C VAL A 188 0.97 20.47 30.38
N LYS A 189 2.15 20.50 29.76
CA LYS A 189 3.32 21.19 30.34
C LYS A 189 2.98 22.67 30.42
N ARG A 190 2.74 23.18 31.63
CA ARG A 190 2.61 24.62 31.85
C ARG A 190 3.99 25.23 31.62
N ALA A 191 4.13 26.05 30.59
CA ALA A 191 5.19 27.05 30.57
C ALA A 191 4.91 27.97 31.77
N ARG A 192 5.67 27.80 32.87
CA ARG A 192 5.66 28.79 33.94
C ARG A 192 6.24 30.08 33.32
N ALA A 193 5.47 31.14 33.33
CA ALA A 193 6.02 32.48 33.20
C ALA A 193 6.89 32.71 34.45
N ASN A 194 8.20 32.82 34.24
CA ASN A 194 9.10 33.48 35.19
C ASN A 194 9.10 34.96 34.86
#